data_AF-A0A5Q0TMB3-F1
#
_entry.id   AF-A0A5Q0TMB3-F1
#
_cell.length_a   1.000
_cell.length_b   1.000
_cell.length_c   1.000
_cell.angle_alpha   90.00
_cell.angle_beta   90.00
_cell.angle_gamma   90.00
#
_symmetry.space_group_name_H-M   'P 1'
#
loop_
_entity.id
_entity.type
_entity.pdbx_description
1 polymer ?
#
loop_
_entity_poly.entity_id
_entity_poly.type
_entity_poly.pdbx_seq_one_letter_code
_entity_poly.pdbx_strand_id
1 'polypeptide(L)'
;MNKIKEIEPWGVNIPFIFLATIYWALGTLSILLSLPFHPYFMMLGTYALYFGMIQRLFFPAKNYLSLHIASLILLAIPLHYFQIVASVILATTEIWALKDLRSYGYNPKKLPINALVLSSPFASIIAWLFYPNYWLLIIPILLYTLGVNIGVFSANLRTRPVFGLYQLPIFLIIILSYFLPILFPFIGVIYFLTIYRRIFTFKNTSAISSLLSLIIIPLLSLYFGDYVHAFTLGIMSTLFFSCITYSTSRYNYDKIIASILLSDLAYVLRFFYFEISGIFWIIALLYFLYLIKDNFYLTSIKLGLSMKFIRIQKENRESP
;
A
#
# COMPACT_ATOMS: atom_id res chain seq x y z
N MET A 1 -16.24 13.11 34.15
CA MET A 1 -15.26 12.38 33.32
C MET A 1 -15.99 11.81 32.11
N ASN A 2 -15.70 12.28 30.90
CA ASN A 2 -16.25 11.65 29.69
C ASN A 2 -15.67 10.24 29.58
N LYS A 3 -16.52 9.21 29.59
CA LYS A 3 -16.12 7.84 29.29
C LYS A 3 -15.41 7.86 27.93
N ILE A 4 -14.14 7.49 27.90
CA ILE A 4 -13.43 7.24 26.64
C ILE A 4 -14.19 6.11 25.96
N LYS A 5 -14.77 6.40 24.80
CA LYS A 5 -15.55 5.41 24.03
C LYS A 5 -14.57 4.34 23.55
N GLU A 6 -14.83 3.09 23.92
CA GLU A 6 -13.97 1.98 23.51
C GLU A 6 -14.01 1.85 21.98
N ILE A 7 -12.83 1.85 21.37
CA ILE A 7 -12.69 1.73 19.91
C ILE A 7 -12.60 0.24 19.61
N GLU A 8 -13.69 -0.34 19.10
CA GLU A 8 -13.67 -1.73 18.62
C GLU A 8 -13.09 -1.80 17.20
N PRO A 9 -11.94 -2.47 17.00
CA PRO A 9 -11.40 -2.67 15.66
C PRO A 9 -12.12 -3.81 14.93
N TRP A 10 -11.94 -3.86 13.61
CA TRP A 10 -12.24 -5.05 12.79
C TRP A 10 -11.24 -5.16 11.63
N GLY A 11 -11.18 -6.32 10.99
CA GLY A 11 -10.22 -6.64 9.93
C GLY A 11 -10.58 -6.03 8.57
N VAL A 12 -10.74 -4.71 8.52
CA VAL A 12 -11.23 -3.97 7.34
C VAL A 12 -10.44 -4.25 6.07
N ASN A 13 -9.13 -4.45 6.14
CA ASN A 13 -8.30 -4.67 4.96
C ASN A 13 -8.52 -6.02 4.26
N ILE A 14 -9.04 -7.04 4.97
CA ILE A 14 -9.10 -8.40 4.45
C ILE A 14 -10.04 -8.51 3.23
N PRO A 15 -11.30 -8.01 3.27
CA PRO A 15 -12.16 -7.96 2.09
C PRO A 15 -11.53 -7.25 0.89
N PHE A 16 -10.78 -6.17 1.12
CA PHE A 16 -10.11 -5.43 0.05
C PHE A 16 -8.93 -6.20 -0.56
N ILE A 17 -8.18 -6.98 0.25
CA ILE A 17 -7.13 -7.87 -0.28
C ILE A 17 -7.74 -8.94 -1.19
N PHE A 18 -8.89 -9.50 -0.83
CA PHE A 18 -9.60 -10.44 -1.70
C PHE A 18 -10.06 -9.76 -3.00
N LEU A 19 -10.69 -8.59 -2.90
CA LEU A 19 -11.11 -7.82 -4.08
C LEU A 19 -9.93 -7.48 -5.00
N ALA A 20 -8.80 -7.07 -4.42
CA ALA A 20 -7.57 -6.79 -5.14
C ALA A 20 -7.06 -8.02 -5.92
N THR A 21 -7.04 -9.17 -5.25
CA THR A 21 -6.60 -10.44 -5.84
C THR A 21 -7.52 -10.87 -7.00
N ILE A 22 -8.84 -10.70 -6.85
CA ILE A 22 -9.82 -10.98 -7.91
C ILE A 22 -9.55 -10.09 -9.13
N TYR A 23 -9.40 -8.78 -8.94
CA TYR A 23 -9.13 -7.88 -10.05
C TYR A 23 -7.79 -8.13 -10.72
N TRP A 24 -6.75 -8.44 -9.97
CA TRP A 24 -5.47 -8.84 -10.54
C TRP A 24 -5.54 -10.15 -11.33
N ALA A 25 -6.34 -11.13 -10.87
CA ALA A 25 -6.60 -12.34 -11.64
C ALA A 25 -7.35 -12.01 -12.95
N LEU A 26 -8.38 -11.16 -12.91
CA LEU A 26 -9.08 -10.68 -14.10
C LEU A 26 -8.15 -9.93 -15.06
N GLY A 27 -7.27 -9.07 -14.53
CA GLY A 27 -6.25 -8.37 -15.30
C GLY A 27 -5.28 -9.34 -15.99
N THR A 28 -4.84 -10.38 -15.27
CA THR A 28 -3.99 -11.42 -15.86
C THR A 28 -4.72 -12.19 -16.96
N LEU A 29 -5.96 -12.62 -16.72
CA LEU A 29 -6.78 -13.32 -17.73
C LEU A 29 -7.05 -12.45 -18.97
N SER A 30 -7.20 -11.14 -18.78
CA SER A 30 -7.45 -10.21 -19.87
C SER A 30 -6.28 -10.05 -20.84
N ILE A 31 -5.05 -10.44 -20.46
CA ILE A 31 -3.92 -10.51 -21.40
C ILE A 31 -4.26 -11.43 -22.58
N LEU A 32 -4.95 -12.54 -22.33
CA LEU A 32 -5.33 -13.53 -23.34
C LEU A 32 -6.67 -13.19 -24.02
N LEU A 33 -7.62 -12.62 -23.27
CA LEU A 33 -9.00 -12.44 -23.73
C LEU A 33 -9.26 -11.06 -24.36
N SER A 34 -8.66 -10.01 -23.82
CA SER A 34 -8.86 -8.62 -24.27
C SER A 34 -7.84 -7.68 -23.63
N LEU A 35 -6.71 -7.51 -24.32
CA LEU A 35 -5.55 -6.75 -23.83
C LEU A 35 -5.85 -5.34 -23.30
N PRO A 36 -6.78 -4.54 -23.89
CA PRO A 36 -7.07 -3.20 -23.38
C PRO A 36 -7.59 -3.16 -21.93
N PHE A 37 -8.19 -4.25 -21.43
CA PHE A 37 -8.69 -4.29 -20.05
C PHE A 37 -7.61 -4.65 -19.02
N HIS A 38 -6.45 -5.15 -19.45
CA HIS A 38 -5.34 -5.50 -18.57
C HIS A 38 -4.93 -4.34 -17.64
N PRO A 39 -4.49 -3.17 -18.16
CA PRO A 39 -4.08 -2.07 -17.28
C PRO A 39 -5.21 -1.56 -16.38
N TYR A 40 -6.46 -1.64 -16.85
CA TYR A 40 -7.63 -1.22 -16.06
C TYR A 40 -7.85 -2.11 -14.85
N PHE A 41 -7.93 -3.43 -15.04
CA PHE A 41 -8.13 -4.37 -13.94
C PHE A 41 -6.93 -4.42 -13.00
N MET A 42 -5.70 -4.30 -13.52
CA MET A 42 -4.51 -4.20 -12.67
C MET A 42 -4.60 -2.98 -11.75
N MET A 43 -5.06 -1.84 -12.27
CA MET A 43 -5.24 -0.61 -11.50
C MET A 43 -6.39 -0.73 -10.49
N LEU A 44 -7.54 -1.30 -10.87
CA LEU A 44 -8.65 -1.55 -9.93
C LEU A 44 -8.22 -2.41 -8.74
N GLY A 45 -7.44 -3.47 -8.99
CA GLY A 45 -6.90 -4.31 -7.94
C GLY A 45 -5.97 -3.55 -6.99
N THR A 46 -5.12 -2.70 -7.55
CA THR A 46 -4.24 -1.83 -6.76
C THR A 46 -5.02 -0.83 -5.90
N TYR A 47 -6.06 -0.21 -6.44
CA TYR A 47 -6.91 0.72 -5.72
C TYR A 47 -7.70 0.04 -4.60
N ALA A 48 -8.19 -1.19 -4.83
CA ALA A 48 -8.81 -1.99 -3.78
C ALA A 48 -7.84 -2.19 -2.60
N LEU A 49 -6.61 -2.63 -2.88
CA LEU A 49 -5.60 -2.85 -1.84
C LEU A 49 -5.19 -1.54 -1.14
N TYR A 50 -5.03 -0.46 -1.89
CA TYR A 50 -4.79 0.89 -1.38
C TYR A 50 -5.88 1.34 -0.37
N PHE A 51 -7.16 1.23 -0.74
CA PHE A 51 -8.29 1.63 0.11
C PHE A 51 -8.34 0.83 1.41
N GLY A 52 -8.25 -0.49 1.31
CA GLY A 52 -8.29 -1.36 2.48
C GLY A 52 -7.16 -1.07 3.46
N MET A 53 -5.99 -0.68 2.96
CA MET A 53 -4.84 -0.37 3.79
C MET A 53 -4.89 1.02 4.42
N ILE A 54 -5.39 2.05 3.74
CA ILE A 54 -5.72 3.34 4.39
C ILE A 54 -6.70 3.12 5.53
N GLN A 55 -7.83 2.47 5.25
CA GLN A 55 -8.89 2.28 6.24
C GLN A 55 -8.39 1.52 7.46
N ARG A 56 -7.51 0.54 7.27
CA ARG A 56 -6.92 -0.19 8.38
C ARG A 56 -5.95 0.65 9.20
N LEU A 57 -5.02 1.35 8.55
CA LEU A 57 -3.90 1.99 9.26
C LEU A 57 -4.36 3.20 10.07
N PHE A 58 -5.35 3.91 9.58
CA PHE A 58 -5.80 5.13 10.22
C PHE A 58 -7.14 4.96 10.93
N PHE A 59 -8.03 4.09 10.42
CA PHE A 59 -9.45 4.09 10.82
C PHE A 59 -10.04 2.68 11.03
N PRO A 60 -9.39 1.74 11.74
CA PRO A 60 -9.85 0.35 11.81
C PRO A 60 -11.13 0.14 12.63
N ALA A 61 -11.72 1.22 13.16
CA ALA A 61 -12.85 1.19 14.07
C ALA A 61 -14.15 0.78 13.38
N LYS A 62 -14.97 -0.01 14.07
CA LYS A 62 -16.34 -0.36 13.62
C LYS A 62 -17.26 0.85 13.49
N ASN A 63 -16.94 1.97 14.11
CA ASN A 63 -17.69 3.23 13.96
C ASN A 63 -17.78 3.69 12.49
N TYR A 64 -16.82 3.29 11.65
CA TYR A 64 -16.78 3.63 10.22
C TYR A 64 -17.19 2.46 9.31
N LEU A 65 -17.71 1.37 9.88
CA LEU A 65 -18.00 0.13 9.16
C LEU A 65 -18.91 0.34 7.95
N SER A 66 -19.94 1.19 8.07
CA SER A 66 -20.84 1.50 6.96
C SER A 66 -20.11 2.15 5.78
N LEU A 67 -19.22 3.11 6.05
CA LEU A 67 -18.41 3.78 5.02
C LEU A 67 -17.39 2.82 4.40
N HIS A 68 -16.78 1.95 5.21
CA HIS A 68 -15.86 0.92 4.71
C HIS A 68 -16.58 -0.04 3.75
N ILE A 69 -17.75 -0.56 4.15
CA ILE A 69 -18.55 -1.46 3.30
C ILE A 69 -19.01 -0.74 2.04
N ALA A 70 -19.49 0.50 2.15
CA ALA A 70 -19.89 1.29 0.99
C ALA A 70 -18.72 1.47 0.00
N SER A 71 -17.54 1.84 0.49
CA SER A 71 -16.36 1.97 -0.36
C SER A 71 -15.96 0.64 -1.03
N LEU A 72 -16.04 -0.49 -0.31
CA LEU A 72 -15.75 -1.82 -0.84
C LEU A 72 -16.71 -2.19 -1.98
N ILE A 73 -18.02 -1.99 -1.78
CA ILE A 73 -19.05 -2.29 -2.78
C ILE A 73 -18.84 -1.44 -4.03
N LEU A 74 -18.60 -0.13 -3.87
CA LEU A 74 -18.37 0.77 -5.00
C LEU A 74 -17.10 0.41 -5.76
N LEU A 75 -16.00 0.07 -5.07
CA LEU A 75 -14.78 -0.40 -5.72
C LEU A 75 -15.00 -1.70 -6.50
N ALA A 76 -15.88 -2.60 -6.01
CA ALA A 76 -16.20 -3.87 -6.65
C ALA A 76 -17.00 -3.73 -7.96
N ILE A 77 -17.52 -2.53 -8.26
CA ILE A 77 -18.15 -2.24 -9.54
C ILE A 77 -17.08 -1.67 -10.48
N PRO A 78 -16.70 -2.36 -11.57
CA PRO A 78 -15.55 -2.01 -12.41
C PRO A 78 -15.83 -0.85 -13.37
N LEU A 79 -16.43 0.23 -12.88
CA LEU A 79 -16.76 1.44 -13.63
C LEU A 79 -16.11 2.65 -12.96
N HIS A 80 -15.36 3.45 -13.72
CA HIS A 80 -14.57 4.57 -13.18
C HIS A 80 -15.39 5.59 -12.35
N TYR A 81 -16.65 5.85 -12.72
CA TYR A 81 -17.56 6.69 -11.92
C TYR A 81 -17.73 6.19 -10.48
N PHE A 82 -17.83 4.88 -10.29
CA PHE A 82 -17.94 4.27 -8.96
C PHE A 82 -16.61 4.37 -8.20
N GLN A 83 -15.47 4.40 -8.89
CA GLN A 83 -14.16 4.62 -8.28
C GLN A 83 -14.00 6.06 -7.76
N ILE A 84 -14.60 7.05 -8.46
CA ILE A 84 -14.69 8.44 -7.99
C ILE A 84 -15.50 8.48 -6.69
N VAL A 85 -16.71 7.93 -6.69
CA VAL A 85 -17.59 7.94 -5.52
C VAL A 85 -16.94 7.18 -4.35
N ALA A 86 -16.30 6.03 -4.61
CA ALA A 86 -15.53 5.31 -3.60
C ALA A 86 -14.43 6.20 -3.00
N SER A 87 -13.68 6.94 -3.83
CA SER A 87 -12.62 7.86 -3.38
C SER A 87 -13.18 8.99 -2.50
N VAL A 88 -14.36 9.51 -2.83
CA VAL A 88 -15.06 10.50 -1.99
C VAL A 88 -15.43 9.88 -0.63
N ILE A 89 -15.97 8.67 -0.60
CA ILE A 89 -16.28 7.97 0.66
C ILE A 89 -15.00 7.75 1.49
N LEU A 90 -13.89 7.37 0.85
CA LEU A 90 -12.61 7.23 1.55
C LEU A 90 -12.14 8.55 2.17
N ALA A 91 -12.16 9.65 1.40
CA ALA A 91 -11.76 10.97 1.89
C ALA A 91 -12.68 11.48 3.02
N THR A 92 -13.99 11.25 2.93
CA THR A 92 -14.93 11.61 4.01
C THR A 92 -14.68 10.80 5.29
N THR A 93 -14.37 9.50 5.16
CA THR A 93 -14.00 8.64 6.30
C THR A 93 -12.74 9.17 6.97
N GLU A 94 -11.75 9.58 6.19
CA GLU A 94 -10.52 10.17 6.68
C GLU A 94 -10.75 11.48 7.45
N ILE A 95 -11.53 12.41 6.88
CA ILE A 95 -11.86 13.68 7.54
C ILE A 95 -12.58 13.44 8.87
N TRP A 96 -13.57 12.55 8.88
CA TRP A 96 -14.33 12.23 10.09
C TRP A 96 -13.39 11.67 11.16
N ALA A 97 -12.55 10.72 10.80
CA ALA A 97 -11.71 10.10 11.79
C ALA A 97 -10.55 10.98 12.29
N LEU A 98 -10.06 11.92 11.47
CA LEU A 98 -9.17 12.99 11.94
C LEU A 98 -9.87 13.92 12.94
N LYS A 99 -11.16 14.19 12.76
CA LYS A 99 -11.97 14.96 13.72
C LYS A 99 -12.14 14.21 15.04
N ASP A 100 -12.39 12.90 14.99
CA ASP A 100 -12.48 12.04 16.17
C ASP A 100 -11.13 11.96 16.91
N LEU A 101 -10.01 11.82 16.19
CA LEU A 101 -8.68 11.86 16.81
C LEU A 101 -8.45 13.15 17.61
N ARG A 102 -8.83 14.31 17.06
CA ARG A 102 -8.74 15.60 17.76
C ARG A 102 -9.60 15.64 19.02
N SER A 103 -10.80 15.06 18.99
CA SER A 103 -11.68 15.02 20.17
C SER A 103 -11.13 14.13 21.29
N TYR A 104 -10.33 13.12 20.95
CA TYR A 104 -9.58 12.29 21.91
C TYR A 104 -8.28 12.93 22.44
N GLY A 105 -8.04 14.21 22.13
CA GLY A 105 -6.88 14.95 22.65
C GLY A 105 -5.62 14.81 21.79
N TYR A 106 -5.73 14.35 20.54
CA TYR A 106 -4.62 14.37 19.58
C TYR A 106 -4.09 15.80 19.43
N ASN A 107 -2.80 15.98 19.74
CA ASN A 107 -2.09 17.24 19.58
C ASN A 107 -1.16 17.15 18.35
N PRO A 108 -1.41 17.93 17.28
CA PRO A 108 -0.59 17.93 16.06
C PRO A 108 0.89 18.26 16.32
N LYS A 109 1.21 18.97 17.41
CA LYS A 109 2.59 19.28 17.80
C LYS A 109 3.34 18.07 18.40
N LYS A 110 2.63 17.06 18.91
CA LYS A 110 3.20 15.87 19.56
C LYS A 110 3.26 14.65 18.63
N LEU A 111 2.36 14.55 17.66
CA LEU A 111 2.33 13.50 16.65
C LEU A 111 2.25 14.16 15.27
N PRO A 112 3.36 14.25 14.52
CA PRO A 112 3.35 14.93 13.24
C PRO A 112 2.53 14.15 12.20
N ILE A 113 1.84 14.90 11.35
CA ILE A 113 0.92 14.39 10.34
C ILE A 113 1.70 13.84 9.14
N ASN A 114 1.30 12.66 8.65
CA ASN A 114 1.82 12.10 7.41
C ASN A 114 1.09 12.70 6.20
N ALA A 115 1.58 13.84 5.71
CA ALA A 115 0.95 14.62 4.65
C ALA A 115 0.86 13.83 3.34
N LEU A 116 1.87 13.01 3.02
CA LEU A 116 1.84 12.12 1.86
C LEU A 116 0.60 11.23 1.89
N VAL A 117 0.35 10.54 3.01
CA VAL A 117 -0.79 9.62 3.12
C VAL A 117 -2.12 10.37 3.12
N LEU A 118 -2.27 11.42 3.92
CA LEU A 118 -3.54 12.16 4.00
C LEU A 118 -3.89 12.92 2.70
N SER A 119 -2.90 13.23 1.86
CA SER A 119 -3.19 13.81 0.54
C SER A 119 -3.70 12.78 -0.48
N SER A 120 -3.43 11.48 -0.26
CA SER A 120 -3.68 10.45 -1.26
C SER A 120 -5.17 10.19 -1.57
N PRO A 121 -6.13 10.24 -0.62
CA PRO A 121 -7.56 10.10 -0.97
C PRO A 121 -8.07 11.25 -1.84
N PHE A 122 -7.62 12.48 -1.60
CA PHE A 122 -8.00 13.64 -2.41
C PHE A 122 -7.38 13.55 -3.80
N ALA A 123 -6.10 13.17 -3.89
CA ALA A 123 -5.46 12.91 -5.17
C ALA A 123 -6.15 11.78 -5.94
N SER A 124 -6.70 10.77 -5.25
CA SER A 124 -7.48 9.68 -5.86
C SER A 124 -8.74 10.17 -6.57
N ILE A 125 -9.49 11.09 -5.94
CA ILE A 125 -10.69 11.70 -6.55
C ILE A 125 -10.31 12.41 -7.85
N ILE A 126 -9.27 13.24 -7.80
CA ILE A 126 -8.77 13.98 -8.96
C ILE A 126 -8.32 12.99 -10.05
N ALA A 127 -7.53 11.98 -9.69
CA ALA A 127 -6.99 11.03 -10.65
C ALA A 127 -8.08 10.29 -11.43
N TRP A 128 -9.15 9.83 -10.75
CA TRP A 128 -10.26 9.15 -11.40
C TRP A 128 -11.15 10.07 -12.25
N LEU A 129 -11.27 11.36 -11.92
CA LEU A 129 -11.98 12.34 -12.75
C LEU A 129 -11.34 12.55 -14.12
N PHE A 130 -10.01 12.38 -14.22
CA PHE A 130 -9.25 12.50 -15.46
C PHE A 130 -8.91 11.14 -16.11
N TYR A 131 -9.59 10.07 -15.70
CA TYR A 131 -9.56 8.80 -16.43
C TYR A 131 -9.95 9.04 -17.91
N PRO A 132 -9.26 8.47 -18.92
CA PRO A 132 -8.37 7.30 -18.89
C PRO A 132 -6.87 7.57 -18.70
N ASN A 133 -6.44 8.70 -18.10
CA ASN A 133 -5.02 8.94 -17.87
C ASN A 133 -4.44 8.04 -16.76
N TYR A 134 -3.89 6.87 -17.14
CA TYR A 134 -3.29 5.90 -16.20
C TYR A 134 -2.09 6.43 -15.43
N TRP A 135 -1.33 7.36 -15.98
CA TRP A 135 -0.19 7.96 -15.28
C TRP A 135 -0.65 8.77 -14.07
N LEU A 136 -1.77 9.49 -14.21
CA LEU A 136 -2.35 10.25 -13.11
C LEU A 136 -2.86 9.34 -11.98
N LEU A 137 -3.35 8.12 -12.31
CA LEU A 137 -3.77 7.11 -11.33
C LEU A 137 -2.61 6.59 -10.46
N ILE A 138 -1.36 6.68 -10.94
CA ILE A 138 -0.18 6.25 -10.18
C ILE A 138 0.13 7.20 -9.01
N ILE A 139 -0.15 8.49 -9.17
CA ILE A 139 0.16 9.55 -8.18
C ILE A 139 -0.43 9.26 -6.78
N PRO A 140 -1.75 9.04 -6.60
CA PRO A 140 -2.30 8.76 -5.26
C PRO A 140 -1.68 7.51 -4.64
N ILE A 141 -1.39 6.48 -5.45
CA ILE A 141 -0.77 5.25 -4.95
C ILE A 141 0.68 5.51 -4.52
N LEU A 142 1.46 6.31 -5.26
CA LEU A 142 2.81 6.72 -4.86
C LEU A 142 2.81 7.51 -3.55
N LEU A 143 1.93 8.51 -3.43
CA LEU A 143 1.76 9.30 -2.21
C LEU A 143 1.49 8.38 -1.01
N TYR A 144 0.55 7.45 -1.16
CA TYR A 144 0.22 6.49 -0.12
C TYR A 144 1.39 5.54 0.22
N THR A 145 1.90 4.82 -0.79
CA THR A 145 2.89 3.75 -0.60
C THR A 145 4.19 4.26 -0.01
N LEU A 146 4.70 5.39 -0.50
CA LEU A 146 5.89 6.05 0.06
C LEU A 146 5.60 6.59 1.46
N GLY A 147 4.45 7.25 1.65
CA GLY A 147 4.07 7.82 2.94
C GLY A 147 3.98 6.78 4.06
N VAL A 148 3.30 5.66 3.84
CA VAL A 148 3.17 4.59 4.86
C VAL A 148 4.51 3.89 5.14
N ASN A 149 5.33 3.69 4.11
CA ASN A 149 6.60 2.97 4.27
C ASN A 149 7.68 3.79 5.01
N ILE A 150 7.49 5.10 5.21
CA ILE A 150 8.35 5.88 6.13
C ILE A 150 8.34 5.25 7.52
N GLY A 151 7.18 4.80 8.01
CA GLY A 151 7.06 4.14 9.32
C GLY A 151 7.75 2.77 9.36
N VAL A 152 7.61 1.98 8.29
CA VAL A 152 8.23 0.66 8.16
C VAL A 152 9.76 0.78 8.15
N PHE A 153 10.31 1.70 7.37
CA PHE A 153 11.75 1.93 7.31
C PHE A 153 12.29 2.53 8.61
N SER A 154 11.56 3.46 9.25
CA SER A 154 11.97 4.01 10.55
C SER A 154 12.11 2.92 11.62
N ALA A 155 11.16 1.97 11.65
CA ALA A 155 11.18 0.90 12.62
C ALA A 155 12.27 -0.16 12.35
N ASN A 156 12.55 -0.48 11.08
CA ASN A 156 13.45 -1.59 10.72
C ASN A 156 14.89 -1.16 10.38
N LEU A 157 15.09 0.07 9.93
CA LEU A 157 16.39 0.63 9.53
C LEU A 157 16.93 1.67 10.54
N ARG A 158 16.20 1.89 11.64
CA ARG A 158 16.52 2.89 12.69
C ARG A 158 16.65 4.31 12.16
N THR A 159 15.86 4.66 11.15
CA THR A 159 15.76 6.06 10.68
C THR A 159 14.77 6.84 11.56
N ARG A 160 14.92 8.17 11.60
CA ARG A 160 13.90 9.02 12.19
C ARG A 160 12.76 9.18 11.19
N PRO A 161 11.50 9.06 11.63
CA PRO A 161 10.38 9.22 10.72
C PRO A 161 10.32 10.65 10.18
N VAL A 162 10.09 10.76 8.87
CA VAL A 162 10.00 12.03 8.15
C VAL A 162 8.54 12.37 7.95
N PHE A 163 8.08 13.46 8.57
CA PHE A 163 6.68 13.89 8.54
C PHE A 163 6.56 15.40 8.32
N GLY A 164 5.37 15.86 7.93
CA GLY A 164 5.09 17.28 7.68
C GLY A 164 5.94 17.85 6.54
N LEU A 165 6.49 19.06 6.75
CA LEU A 165 7.24 19.80 5.73
C LEU A 165 8.48 19.06 5.19
N TYR A 166 9.06 18.16 5.97
CA TYR A 166 10.20 17.37 5.51
C TYR A 166 9.84 16.33 4.43
N GLN A 167 8.54 16.09 4.20
CA GLN A 167 8.04 15.25 3.10
C GLN A 167 7.91 16.04 1.78
N LEU A 168 8.09 17.37 1.80
CA LEU A 168 7.94 18.22 0.62
C LEU A 168 8.80 17.79 -0.58
N PRO A 169 10.09 17.38 -0.42
CA PRO A 169 10.88 16.92 -1.55
C PRO A 169 10.27 15.71 -2.27
N ILE A 170 9.74 14.75 -1.49
CA ILE A 170 9.06 13.55 -2.02
C ILE A 170 7.76 13.95 -2.71
N PHE A 171 6.98 14.84 -2.08
CA PHE A 171 5.72 15.33 -2.64
C PHE A 171 5.93 16.05 -3.99
N LEU A 172 6.93 16.93 -4.06
CA LEU A 172 7.26 17.69 -5.26
C LEU A 172 7.70 16.79 -6.41
N ILE A 173 8.60 15.82 -6.18
CA ILE A 173 9.03 14.95 -7.28
C ILE A 173 7.91 14.07 -7.82
N ILE A 174 6.98 13.61 -6.97
CA ILE A 174 5.81 12.83 -7.42
C ILE A 174 4.89 13.69 -8.31
N ILE A 175 4.65 14.95 -7.95
CA ILE A 175 3.82 15.84 -8.77
C ILE A 175 4.55 16.23 -10.06
N LEU A 176 5.84 16.57 -9.97
CA LEU A 176 6.63 16.94 -11.14
C LEU A 176 6.79 15.78 -12.12
N SER A 177 6.81 14.53 -11.66
CA SER A 177 6.87 13.36 -12.54
C SER A 177 5.61 13.17 -13.40
N TYR A 178 4.48 13.79 -13.03
CA TYR A 178 3.32 13.87 -13.91
C TYR A 178 3.61 14.70 -15.17
N PHE A 179 4.18 15.89 -14.99
CA PHE A 179 4.47 16.83 -16.07
C PHE A 179 5.75 16.44 -16.83
N LEU A 180 6.70 15.83 -16.15
CA LEU A 180 8.01 15.43 -16.65
C LEU A 180 8.27 13.95 -16.28
N PRO A 181 7.76 12.98 -17.05
CA PRO A 181 7.89 11.54 -16.73
C PRO A 181 9.32 11.07 -16.51
N ILE A 182 10.31 11.73 -17.11
CA ILE A 182 11.74 11.46 -16.90
C ILE A 182 12.19 11.61 -15.44
N LEU A 183 11.40 12.30 -14.59
CA LEU A 183 11.66 12.46 -13.16
C LEU A 183 11.23 11.23 -12.33
N PHE A 184 10.33 10.38 -12.83
CA PHE A 184 9.83 9.21 -12.10
C PHE A 184 10.94 8.27 -11.57
N PRO A 185 11.95 7.91 -12.37
CA PRO A 185 13.07 7.07 -11.93
C PRO A 185 13.81 7.58 -10.69
N PHE A 186 13.81 8.90 -10.47
CA PHE A 186 14.52 9.54 -9.37
C PHE A 186 13.70 9.61 -8.06
N ILE A 187 12.42 9.23 -8.08
CA ILE A 187 11.57 9.23 -6.88
C ILE A 187 12.19 8.38 -5.77
N GLY A 188 12.66 7.17 -6.09
CA GLY A 188 13.29 6.27 -5.13
C GLY A 188 14.59 6.84 -4.54
N VAL A 189 15.39 7.52 -5.37
CA VAL A 189 16.63 8.18 -4.95
C VAL A 189 16.33 9.33 -4.00
N ILE A 190 15.42 10.23 -4.35
CA ILE A 190 15.02 11.35 -3.49
C ILE A 190 14.41 10.83 -2.18
N TYR A 191 13.56 9.80 -2.26
CA TYR A 191 12.99 9.16 -1.09
C TYR A 191 14.07 8.62 -0.15
N PHE A 192 15.04 7.87 -0.68
CA PHE A 192 16.18 7.37 0.08
C PHE A 192 16.98 8.49 0.74
N LEU A 193 17.37 9.52 -0.02
CA LEU A 193 18.13 10.67 0.50
C LEU A 193 17.37 11.40 1.61
N THR A 194 16.04 11.43 1.54
CA THR A 194 15.19 12.09 2.53
C THR A 194 15.14 11.30 3.85
N ILE A 195 15.14 9.96 3.79
CA ILE A 195 15.08 9.11 4.99
C ILE A 195 16.47 8.72 5.54
N TYR A 196 17.52 8.80 4.72
CA TYR A 196 18.88 8.40 5.07
C TYR A 196 19.49 9.34 6.11
N ARG A 197 20.11 8.78 7.15
CA ARG A 197 20.81 9.52 8.21
C ARG A 197 21.97 8.69 8.78
N ARG A 198 22.87 9.34 9.56
CA ARG A 198 24.03 8.70 10.21
C ARG A 198 23.73 7.46 11.07
N ILE A 199 22.50 7.28 11.57
CA ILE A 199 22.11 6.17 12.48
C ILE A 199 21.51 4.98 11.68
N PHE A 200 21.49 5.06 10.35
CA PHE A 200 20.95 4.01 9.49
C PHE A 200 21.65 2.66 9.74
N THR A 201 20.86 1.60 9.98
CA THR A 201 21.41 0.25 10.20
C THR A 201 20.94 -0.73 9.14
N PHE A 202 21.89 -1.46 8.56
CA PHE A 202 21.64 -2.52 7.58
C PHE A 202 21.29 -3.88 8.22
N LYS A 203 20.45 -3.90 9.26
CA LYS A 203 20.13 -5.14 9.99
C LYS A 203 18.98 -5.94 9.40
N ASN A 204 17.99 -5.27 8.79
CA ASN A 204 16.82 -5.95 8.24
C ASN A 204 16.92 -6.07 6.71
N THR A 205 17.19 -7.29 6.23
CA THR A 205 17.39 -7.59 4.81
C THR A 205 16.14 -7.31 3.96
N SER A 206 14.95 -7.60 4.48
CA SER A 206 13.69 -7.31 3.80
C SER A 206 13.45 -5.82 3.59
N ALA A 207 13.72 -5.00 4.60
CA ALA A 207 13.60 -3.55 4.50
C ALA A 207 14.64 -2.96 3.53
N ILE A 208 15.88 -3.47 3.54
CA ILE A 208 16.92 -3.07 2.58
C ILE A 208 16.52 -3.47 1.16
N SER A 209 16.06 -4.70 0.96
CA SER A 209 15.62 -5.19 -0.35
C SER A 209 14.47 -4.35 -0.91
N SER A 210 13.47 -4.01 -0.07
CA SER A 210 12.37 -3.10 -0.47
C SER A 210 12.90 -1.74 -0.93
N LEU A 211 13.90 -1.20 -0.22
CA LEU A 211 14.50 0.10 -0.51
C LEU A 211 15.37 0.07 -1.77
N LEU A 212 16.10 -1.02 -1.99
CA LEU A 212 16.89 -1.23 -3.20
C LEU A 212 15.99 -1.39 -4.42
N SER A 213 14.92 -2.18 -4.33
CA SER A 213 13.94 -2.33 -5.41
C SER A 213 13.34 -0.97 -5.81
N LEU A 214 12.94 -0.15 -4.83
CA LEU A 214 12.43 1.21 -5.00
C LEU A 214 13.41 2.13 -5.75
N ILE A 215 14.71 1.87 -5.70
CA ILE A 215 15.75 2.68 -6.37
C ILE A 215 16.11 2.05 -7.73
N ILE A 216 16.46 0.77 -7.74
CA ILE A 216 17.06 0.08 -8.89
C ILE A 216 16.04 -0.08 -10.02
N ILE A 217 14.83 -0.55 -9.72
CA ILE A 217 13.84 -0.85 -10.77
C ILE A 217 13.38 0.43 -11.49
N PRO A 218 13.03 1.53 -10.79
CA PRO A 218 12.75 2.79 -11.47
C PRO A 218 13.94 3.32 -12.25
N LEU A 219 15.19 3.19 -11.79
CA LEU A 219 16.36 3.60 -12.57
C LEU A 219 16.55 2.75 -13.84
N LEU A 220 16.35 1.44 -13.77
CA LEU A 220 16.39 0.55 -14.94
C LEU A 220 15.35 0.93 -15.99
N SER A 221 14.22 1.52 -15.58
CA SER A 221 13.20 1.98 -16.52
C SER A 221 13.66 3.10 -17.45
N LEU A 222 14.73 3.84 -17.10
CA LEU A 222 15.36 4.79 -18.03
C LEU A 222 15.95 4.08 -19.25
N TYR A 223 16.49 2.88 -19.05
CA TYR A 223 17.08 2.08 -20.12
C TYR A 223 16.01 1.34 -20.93
N PHE A 224 15.03 0.75 -20.24
CA PHE A 224 14.01 -0.09 -20.87
C PHE A 224 12.77 0.68 -21.39
N GLY A 225 12.56 1.93 -20.97
CA GLY A 225 11.44 2.76 -21.43
C GLY A 225 10.06 2.41 -20.87
N ASP A 226 9.96 1.52 -19.86
CA ASP A 226 8.68 1.07 -19.28
C ASP A 226 8.51 1.53 -17.83
N TYR A 227 7.95 2.73 -17.65
CA TYR A 227 7.74 3.36 -16.35
C TYR A 227 6.56 2.76 -15.57
N VAL A 228 5.50 2.33 -16.27
CA VAL A 228 4.29 1.79 -15.64
C VAL A 228 4.60 0.47 -14.95
N HIS A 229 5.31 -0.44 -15.61
CA HIS A 229 5.69 -1.71 -14.98
C HIS A 229 6.78 -1.55 -13.93
N ALA A 230 7.67 -0.57 -14.09
CA ALA A 230 8.64 -0.23 -13.04
C ALA A 230 7.95 0.26 -11.77
N PHE A 231 6.89 1.06 -11.92
CA PHE A 231 6.03 1.45 -10.81
C PHE A 231 5.32 0.23 -10.20
N THR A 232 4.60 -0.57 -11.00
CA THR A 232 3.76 -1.66 -10.45
C THR A 232 4.59 -2.76 -9.80
N LEU A 233 5.70 -3.16 -10.41
CA LEU A 233 6.52 -4.28 -9.94
C LEU A 233 7.58 -3.85 -8.93
N GLY A 234 8.27 -2.73 -9.17
CA GLY A 234 9.41 -2.29 -8.34
C GLY A 234 9.06 -1.34 -7.19
N ILE A 235 7.97 -0.59 -7.28
CA ILE A 235 7.55 0.34 -6.21
C ILE A 235 6.32 -0.21 -5.50
N MET A 236 5.21 -0.35 -6.23
CA MET A 236 3.90 -0.63 -5.67
C MET A 236 3.86 -2.01 -5.01
N SER A 237 4.17 -3.08 -5.75
CA SER A 237 4.12 -4.45 -5.22
C SER A 237 5.08 -4.62 -4.05
N THR A 238 6.33 -4.17 -4.19
CA THR A 238 7.36 -4.31 -3.16
C THR A 238 7.00 -3.58 -1.87
N LEU A 239 6.55 -2.32 -1.97
CA LEU A 239 6.17 -1.51 -0.82
C LEU A 239 4.86 -1.95 -0.18
N PHE A 240 3.89 -2.46 -0.95
CA PHE A 240 2.68 -3.05 -0.38
C PHE A 240 2.96 -4.38 0.32
N PHE A 241 3.70 -5.28 -0.31
CA PHE A 241 4.07 -6.56 0.29
C PHE A 241 4.83 -6.34 1.60
N SER A 242 5.81 -5.43 1.59
CA SER A 242 6.57 -5.05 2.77
C SER A 242 5.67 -4.46 3.87
N CYS A 243 4.86 -3.45 3.56
CA CYS A 243 4.07 -2.76 4.59
C CYS A 243 2.92 -3.61 5.14
N ILE A 244 2.26 -4.40 4.30
CA ILE A 244 1.17 -5.28 4.72
C ILE A 244 1.73 -6.37 5.62
N THR A 245 2.78 -7.08 5.20
CA THR A 245 3.37 -8.14 6.03
C THR A 245 3.93 -7.57 7.33
N TYR A 246 4.59 -6.42 7.32
CA TYR A 246 5.08 -5.78 8.55
C TYR A 246 3.94 -5.48 9.54
N SER A 247 2.81 -5.01 9.03
CA SER A 247 1.68 -4.56 9.86
C SER A 247 0.74 -5.69 10.27
N THR A 248 0.50 -6.74 9.46
CA THR A 248 -0.41 -7.85 9.78
C THR A 248 0.30 -9.06 10.38
N SER A 249 1.52 -9.32 9.95
CA SER A 249 2.23 -10.58 10.19
C SER A 249 3.72 -10.32 10.40
N ARG A 250 4.05 -9.41 11.33
CA ARG A 250 5.43 -8.97 11.60
C ARG A 250 6.43 -10.11 11.81
N TYR A 251 5.99 -11.23 12.39
CA TYR A 251 6.80 -12.44 12.59
C TYR A 251 7.24 -13.12 11.28
N ASN A 252 6.68 -12.74 10.15
CA ASN A 252 7.04 -13.20 8.81
C ASN A 252 7.76 -12.11 7.99
N TYR A 253 8.03 -10.92 8.55
CA TYR A 253 8.56 -9.79 7.80
C TYR A 253 9.91 -10.08 7.15
N ASP A 254 10.81 -10.79 7.82
CA ASP A 254 12.13 -11.13 7.25
C ASP A 254 12.06 -12.09 6.05
N LYS A 255 10.89 -12.71 5.80
CA LYS A 255 10.66 -13.61 4.66
C LYS A 255 10.15 -12.89 3.42
N ILE A 256 9.65 -11.65 3.55
CA ILE A 256 9.04 -10.91 2.42
C ILE A 256 10.05 -10.58 1.30
N ILE A 257 11.35 -10.65 1.59
CA ILE A 257 12.43 -10.50 0.61
C ILE A 257 12.22 -11.37 -0.63
N ALA A 258 11.68 -12.59 -0.50
CA ALA A 258 11.42 -13.45 -1.63
C ALA A 258 10.35 -12.85 -2.58
N SER A 259 9.22 -12.34 -2.06
CA SER A 259 8.21 -11.68 -2.90
C SER A 259 8.76 -10.43 -3.60
N ILE A 260 9.65 -9.69 -2.93
CA ILE A 260 10.28 -8.48 -3.50
C ILE A 260 11.17 -8.88 -4.68
N LEU A 261 12.11 -9.81 -4.46
CA LEU A 261 13.03 -10.25 -5.50
C LEU A 261 12.32 -10.91 -6.69
N LEU A 262 11.25 -11.67 -6.44
CA LEU A 262 10.43 -12.25 -7.51
C LEU A 262 9.71 -11.17 -8.33
N SER A 263 9.27 -10.07 -7.70
CA SER A 263 8.65 -8.94 -8.41
C SER A 263 9.68 -8.17 -9.24
N ASP A 264 10.87 -7.94 -8.70
CA ASP A 264 11.99 -7.32 -9.42
C ASP A 264 12.42 -8.16 -10.62
N LEU A 265 12.54 -9.48 -10.42
CA LEU A 265 12.86 -10.42 -11.48
C LEU A 265 11.78 -10.47 -12.54
N ALA A 266 10.50 -10.41 -12.15
CA ALA A 266 9.40 -10.28 -13.11
C ALA A 266 9.58 -9.04 -14.00
N TYR A 267 9.96 -7.89 -13.43
CA TYR A 267 10.23 -6.68 -14.21
C TYR A 267 11.37 -6.89 -15.22
N VAL A 268 12.51 -7.41 -14.76
CA VAL A 268 13.68 -7.63 -15.64
C VAL A 268 13.36 -8.63 -16.75
N LEU A 269 12.74 -9.77 -16.41
CA LEU A 269 12.39 -10.81 -17.37
C LEU A 269 11.36 -10.35 -18.39
N ARG A 270 10.60 -9.28 -18.14
CA ARG A 270 9.63 -8.75 -19.11
C ARG A 270 10.28 -8.43 -20.47
N PHE A 271 11.53 -8.00 -20.47
CA PHE A 271 12.27 -7.60 -21.67
C PHE A 271 13.01 -8.74 -22.37
N PHE A 272 13.19 -9.88 -21.69
CA PHE A 272 13.94 -11.03 -22.21
C PHE A 272 13.03 -12.25 -22.46
N TYR A 273 12.06 -12.49 -21.58
CA TYR A 273 11.14 -13.63 -21.57
C TYR A 273 9.76 -13.20 -21.03
N PHE A 274 8.99 -12.51 -21.86
CA PHE A 274 7.70 -11.91 -21.49
C PHE A 274 6.70 -12.90 -20.87
N GLU A 275 6.56 -14.09 -21.45
CA GLU A 275 5.63 -15.12 -20.96
C GLU A 275 5.99 -15.61 -19.54
N ILE A 276 7.28 -15.67 -19.23
CA ILE A 276 7.80 -16.16 -17.96
C ILE A 276 7.70 -15.06 -16.89
N SER A 277 7.86 -13.79 -17.26
CA SER A 277 7.77 -12.63 -16.37
C SER A 277 6.50 -12.64 -15.50
N GLY A 278 5.33 -12.91 -16.11
CA GLY A 278 4.06 -12.99 -15.38
C GLY A 278 4.02 -14.09 -14.31
N ILE A 279 4.64 -15.24 -14.58
CA ILE A 279 4.69 -16.37 -13.65
C ILE A 279 5.42 -15.96 -12.36
N PHE A 280 6.54 -15.24 -12.48
CA PHE A 280 7.31 -14.78 -11.33
C PHE A 280 6.50 -13.82 -10.44
N TRP A 281 5.73 -12.91 -11.04
CA TRP A 281 4.86 -12.03 -10.27
C TRP A 281 3.72 -12.79 -9.58
N ILE A 282 3.11 -13.78 -10.24
CA ILE A 282 2.09 -14.65 -9.62
C ILE A 282 2.68 -15.39 -8.41
N ILE A 283 3.88 -15.97 -8.54
CA ILE A 283 4.55 -16.65 -7.42
C ILE A 283 4.83 -15.65 -6.29
N ALA A 284 5.27 -14.43 -6.61
CA ALA A 284 5.48 -13.37 -5.62
C ALA A 284 4.21 -13.05 -4.82
N LEU A 285 3.07 -12.91 -5.52
CA LEU A 285 1.76 -12.64 -4.94
C LEU A 285 1.29 -13.80 -4.06
N LEU A 286 1.37 -15.04 -4.55
CA LEU A 286 0.98 -16.23 -3.78
C LEU A 286 1.83 -16.40 -2.52
N TYR A 287 3.14 -16.16 -2.62
CA TYR A 287 4.03 -16.20 -1.47
C TYR A 287 3.69 -15.09 -0.47
N PHE A 288 3.40 -13.87 -0.94
CA PHE A 288 2.93 -12.78 -0.09
C PHE A 288 1.64 -13.15 0.65
N LEU A 289 0.62 -13.66 -0.06
CA LEU A 289 -0.65 -14.11 0.53
C LEU A 289 -0.43 -15.21 1.58
N TYR A 290 0.49 -16.15 1.31
CA TYR A 290 0.89 -17.17 2.27
C TYR A 290 1.48 -16.58 3.55
N LEU A 291 2.33 -15.55 3.45
CA LEU A 291 2.94 -14.90 4.61
C LEU A 291 1.91 -14.18 5.51
N ILE A 292 0.77 -13.78 4.97
CA ILE A 292 -0.31 -13.10 5.71
C ILE A 292 -1.54 -13.98 5.97
N LYS A 293 -1.46 -15.28 5.66
CA LYS A 293 -2.60 -16.24 5.73
C LYS A 293 -3.33 -16.27 7.08
N ASP A 294 -2.60 -16.01 8.18
CA ASP A 294 -3.15 -16.02 9.53
C ASP A 294 -4.18 -14.91 9.79
N ASN A 295 -4.35 -13.99 8.84
CA ASN A 295 -5.36 -12.93 8.88
C ASN A 295 -6.65 -13.31 8.13
N PHE A 296 -6.68 -14.38 7.34
CA PHE A 296 -7.81 -14.71 6.45
C PHE A 296 -8.93 -15.52 7.12
N TYR A 297 -9.07 -15.41 8.44
CA TYR A 297 -10.09 -16.10 9.20
C TYR A 297 -11.26 -15.17 9.54
N LEU A 298 -12.48 -15.71 9.61
CA LEU A 298 -13.67 -14.94 10.03
C LEU A 298 -13.48 -14.28 11.40
N THR A 299 -12.81 -14.96 12.32
CA THR A 299 -12.42 -14.43 13.63
C THR A 299 -11.50 -13.22 13.49
N SER A 300 -10.52 -13.28 12.59
CA SER A 300 -9.63 -12.15 12.30
C SER A 300 -10.35 -10.97 11.67
N ILE A 301 -11.34 -11.21 10.81
CA ILE A 301 -12.20 -10.15 10.27
C ILE A 301 -13.03 -9.50 11.38
N LYS A 302 -13.63 -10.30 12.27
CA LYS A 302 -14.48 -9.77 13.35
C LYS A 302 -13.71 -8.99 14.40
N LEU A 303 -12.49 -9.43 14.73
CA LEU A 303 -11.70 -8.89 15.85
C LEU A 303 -10.60 -7.93 15.40
N GLY A 304 -10.24 -7.91 14.12
CA GLY A 304 -9.09 -7.14 13.62
C GLY A 304 -7.73 -7.68 14.06
N LEU A 305 -7.67 -8.92 14.57
CA LEU A 305 -6.46 -9.56 15.11
C LEU A 305 -6.15 -10.85 14.35
N SER A 306 -4.86 -11.12 14.10
CA SER A 306 -4.44 -12.36 13.43
C SER A 306 -4.72 -13.59 14.31
N MET A 307 -5.06 -14.72 13.69
CA MET A 307 -5.34 -15.96 14.42
C MET A 307 -4.13 -16.46 15.21
N LYS A 308 -2.92 -16.22 14.71
CA LYS A 308 -1.70 -16.55 15.45
C LYS A 308 -1.60 -15.76 16.76
N PHE A 309 -1.90 -14.47 16.73
CA PHE A 309 -1.90 -13.64 17.95
C PHE A 309 -2.94 -14.13 18.95
N ILE A 310 -4.15 -14.47 18.48
CA ILE A 310 -5.23 -15.00 19.33
C ILE A 310 -4.82 -16.32 19.98
N ARG A 311 -4.15 -17.22 19.25
CA ARG A 311 -3.66 -18.51 19.81
C ARG A 311 -2.62 -18.29 20.91
N ILE A 312 -1.62 -17.45 20.65
CA ILE A 312 -0.57 -17.12 21.64
C ILE A 312 -1.18 -16.51 22.92
N GLN A 313 -2.18 -15.64 22.78
CA GLN A 313 -2.86 -15.08 23.95
C GLN A 313 -3.63 -16.11 24.78
N LYS A 314 -4.21 -17.13 24.14
CA LYS A 314 -4.89 -18.22 24.85
C LYS A 314 -3.89 -19.12 25.57
N GLU A 315 -2.83 -19.53 24.88
CA GLU A 315 -1.75 -20.35 25.45
C GLU A 315 -1.12 -19.68 26.68
N ASN A 316 -0.89 -18.36 26.64
CA ASN A 316 -0.34 -17.60 27.78
C ASN A 316 -1.34 -17.34 28.93
N ARG A 317 -2.65 -17.56 28.71
CA ARG A 317 -3.68 -17.47 29.77
C ARG A 317 -3.95 -18.82 30.43
N GLU A 318 -3.56 -19.91 29.77
CA GLU A 318 -3.70 -21.28 30.25
C GLU A 318 -2.39 -21.83 30.85
N SER A 319 -1.30 -21.05 30.84
CA SER A 319 -0.08 -21.35 31.58
C SER A 319 -0.25 -21.01 33.07
N PRO A 320 0.01 -21.96 34.00
CA PRO A 320 -0.24 -21.82 35.44
C PRO A 320 0.57 -20.70 36.11
#